data_AF-A0A4Q5Z721-F1
#
_entry.id   AF-A0A4Q5Z721-F1
#
_cell.length_a   1.000
_cell.length_b   1.000
_cell.length_c   1.000
_cell.angle_alpha   90.00
_cell.angle_beta   90.00
_cell.angle_gamma   90.00
#
_symmetry.space_group_name_H-M   'P 1'
#
loop_
_entity.id
_entity.type
_entity.pdbx_description
1 polymer ?
#
loop_
_entity_poly.entity_id
_entity_poly.type
_entity_poly.pdbx_seq_one_letter_code
_entity_poly.pdbx_strand_id
1 'polypeptide(L)'
;TDVVYNGKIDPRHCINSRSKTYDGDQWVTAELIVLGDSLVTHIINGDTVLQYTKPQVGGGVANRFNPKYKVDGTPLKEGFIALQSEGQPVDFRNIEIKVLPPPKKKR
;
A
#
# COMPACT_ATOMS: atom_id res chain seq x y z
N THR A 1 -3.43 9.35 -3.23
CA THR A 1 -3.68 8.81 -1.89
C THR A 1 -2.68 9.42 -0.96
N ASP A 2 -3.14 9.94 0.17
CA ASP A 2 -2.26 10.41 1.24
C ASP A 2 -2.14 9.32 2.31
N VAL A 3 -1.01 9.29 3.00
CA VAL A 3 -0.73 8.38 4.12
C VAL A 3 -0.02 9.13 5.23
N VAL A 4 -0.15 8.64 6.46
CA VAL A 4 0.65 9.12 7.59
C VAL A 4 1.90 8.26 7.72
N TYR A 5 3.05 8.90 7.52
CA TYR A 5 4.39 8.32 7.62
C TYR A 5 5.22 9.14 8.61
N ASN A 6 5.90 8.48 9.55
CA ASN A 6 6.65 9.13 10.64
C ASN A 6 5.81 10.20 11.40
N GLY A 7 4.53 9.89 11.65
CA GLY A 7 3.64 10.72 12.47
C GLY A 7 2.97 11.90 11.77
N LYS A 8 3.23 12.15 10.49
CA LYS A 8 2.59 13.22 9.71
C LYS A 8 2.13 12.74 8.34
N ILE A 9 1.19 13.47 7.73
CA ILE A 9 0.84 13.25 6.32
C ILE A 9 2.09 13.48 5.48
N ASP A 10 2.45 12.51 4.66
CA ASP A 10 3.61 12.60 3.78
C ASP A 10 3.23 13.31 2.48
N PRO A 11 3.78 14.49 2.17
CA PRO A 11 3.45 15.22 0.95
C PRO A 11 4.16 14.66 -0.29
N ARG A 12 5.09 13.70 -0.12
CA ARG A 12 5.86 13.13 -1.22
C ARG A 12 4.99 12.19 -2.04
N HIS A 13 5.23 12.18 -3.35
CA HIS A 13 4.59 11.22 -4.25
C HIS A 13 5.06 9.78 -3.99
N CYS A 14 6.31 9.60 -3.53
CA CYS A 14 6.89 8.30 -3.24
C CYS A 14 7.57 8.30 -1.86
N ILE A 15 7.32 7.23 -1.10
CA ILE A 15 8.08 6.91 0.11
C ILE A 15 9.06 5.81 -0.26
N ASN A 16 10.36 6.09 -0.12
CA ASN A 16 11.37 5.08 -0.38
C ASN A 16 11.26 3.95 0.64
N SER A 17 11.06 2.75 0.12
CA SER A 17 11.22 1.51 0.86
C SER A 17 12.69 1.31 1.25
N ARG A 18 12.95 0.58 2.34
CA ARG A 18 14.30 0.14 2.72
C ARG A 18 14.72 -1.16 2.03
N SER A 19 13.91 -1.66 1.09
CA SER A 19 14.21 -2.86 0.33
C SER A 19 15.48 -2.70 -0.51
N LYS A 20 16.15 -3.83 -0.78
CA LYS A 20 17.16 -3.92 -1.83
C LYS A 20 16.49 -3.87 -3.20
N THR A 21 17.26 -3.49 -4.22
CA THR A 21 16.92 -3.75 -5.61
C THR A 21 17.25 -5.20 -5.95
N TYR A 22 16.38 -5.84 -6.73
CA TYR A 22 16.53 -7.21 -7.18
C TYR A 22 16.50 -7.21 -8.71
N ASP A 23 17.66 -7.42 -9.33
CA ASP A 23 17.81 -7.39 -10.79
C ASP A 23 17.63 -8.78 -11.43
N GLY A 24 17.20 -8.84 -12.70
CA GLY A 24 17.13 -10.08 -13.50
C GLY A 24 15.90 -10.96 -13.23
N ASP A 25 16.00 -12.27 -13.53
CA ASP A 25 14.90 -13.26 -13.55
C ASP A 25 14.63 -13.93 -12.19
N GLN A 26 14.96 -13.25 -11.10
CA GLN A 26 14.82 -13.83 -9.76
C GLN A 26 13.39 -13.69 -9.23
N TRP A 27 12.95 -14.71 -8.49
CA TRP A 27 11.68 -14.64 -7.77
C TRP A 27 11.85 -13.86 -6.47
N VAL A 28 11.02 -12.82 -6.31
CA VAL A 28 10.92 -12.03 -5.09
C VAL A 28 9.60 -12.37 -4.40
N THR A 29 9.67 -12.71 -3.12
CA THR A 29 8.47 -12.91 -2.30
C THR A 29 8.05 -11.56 -1.73
N ALA A 30 6.82 -11.15 -2.01
CA ALA A 30 6.22 -9.94 -1.46
C ALA A 30 5.01 -10.30 -0.60
N GLU A 31 4.92 -9.71 0.59
CA GLU A 31 3.73 -9.81 1.44
C GLU A 31 3.24 -8.41 1.80
N LEU A 32 1.91 -8.26 1.83
CA LEU A 32 1.24 -7.03 2.24
C LEU A 32 0.27 -7.36 3.38
N ILE A 33 0.51 -6.80 4.56
CA ILE A 33 -0.39 -6.91 5.70
C ILE A 33 -1.17 -5.60 5.80
N VAL A 34 -2.49 -5.69 5.60
CA VAL A 34 -3.40 -4.54 5.62
C VAL A 34 -4.39 -4.69 6.77
N LEU A 35 -4.30 -3.81 7.75
CA LEU A 35 -5.22 -3.74 8.89
C LEU A 35 -6.19 -2.56 8.72
N GLY A 36 -7.02 -2.61 7.66
CA GLY A 36 -7.89 -1.51 7.28
C GLY A 36 -7.09 -0.20 7.09
N ASP A 37 -7.57 0.89 7.69
CA ASP A 37 -6.88 2.18 7.70
C ASP A 37 -5.84 2.34 8.84
N SER A 38 -5.65 1.32 9.68
CA SER A 38 -4.83 1.45 10.89
C SER A 38 -3.33 1.31 10.61
N LEU A 39 -2.92 0.24 9.92
CA LEU A 39 -1.53 -0.05 9.61
C LEU A 39 -1.45 -0.86 8.32
N VAL A 40 -0.53 -0.43 7.46
CA VAL A 40 -0.12 -1.18 6.28
C VAL A 40 1.36 -1.49 6.41
N THR A 41 1.72 -2.77 6.22
CA THR A 41 3.10 -3.25 6.29
C THR A 41 3.45 -3.98 5.02
N HIS A 42 4.56 -3.58 4.41
CA HIS A 42 5.15 -4.20 3.23
C HIS A 42 6.35 -5.03 3.65
N ILE A 43 6.38 -6.29 3.21
CA ILE A 43 7.45 -7.25 3.49
C ILE A 43 7.99 -7.75 2.17
N ILE A 44 9.31 -7.76 2.03
CA ILE A 44 10.00 -8.30 0.85
C ILE A 44 11.01 -9.32 1.33
N ASN A 45 10.94 -10.55 0.81
CA ASN A 45 11.80 -11.68 1.19
C ASN A 45 11.91 -11.88 2.71
N GLY A 46 10.81 -11.69 3.44
CA GLY A 46 10.73 -11.84 4.90
C GLY A 46 11.11 -10.59 5.71
N ASP A 47 11.68 -9.56 5.07
CA ASP A 47 12.07 -8.32 5.76
C ASP A 47 10.99 -7.24 5.66
N THR A 48 10.65 -6.59 6.78
CA THR A 48 9.74 -5.44 6.78
C THR A 48 10.43 -4.20 6.23
N VAL A 49 10.04 -3.79 5.02
CA VAL A 49 10.73 -2.72 4.29
C VAL A 49 10.02 -1.38 4.33
N LEU A 50 8.70 -1.36 4.54
CA LEU A 50 7.89 -0.13 4.62
C LEU A 50 6.66 -0.32 5.53
N GLN A 51 6.37 0.70 6.34
CA GLN A 51 5.14 0.79 7.14
C GLN A 51 4.57 2.20 7.08
N TYR A 52 3.24 2.29 7.01
CA TYR A 52 2.51 3.56 7.11
C TYR A 52 1.10 3.32 7.64
N THR A 53 0.41 4.41 7.97
CA THR A 53 -0.91 4.38 8.61
C THR A 53 -1.87 5.35 7.92
N LYS A 54 -3.17 5.22 8.20
CA LYS A 54 -4.22 6.16 7.78
C LYS A 54 -4.22 6.48 6.27
N PRO A 55 -4.26 5.47 5.38
CA PRO A 55 -4.48 5.72 3.97
C PRO A 55 -5.82 6.44 3.77
N GLN A 56 -5.81 7.51 2.99
CA GLN A 56 -6.99 8.33 2.72
C GLN A 56 -7.00 8.83 1.28
N VAL A 57 -8.21 9.08 0.76
CA VAL A 57 -8.40 9.84 -0.47
C VAL A 57 -7.70 11.19 -0.30
N GLY A 58 -6.86 11.54 -1.26
CA GLY A 58 -5.95 12.65 -1.13
C GLY A 58 -4.85 12.62 -2.18
N GLY A 59 -3.89 13.53 -2.03
CA GLY A 59 -2.83 13.79 -3.01
C GLY A 59 -3.29 14.66 -4.18
N GLY A 60 -2.32 15.32 -4.82
CA GLY A 60 -2.53 16.30 -5.89
C GLY A 60 -2.24 15.80 -7.32
N VAL A 61 -1.94 14.52 -7.51
CA VAL A 61 -1.48 13.99 -8.81
C VAL A 61 -2.62 13.66 -9.78
N ALA A 62 -3.83 13.41 -9.27
CA ALA A 62 -4.99 13.12 -10.11
C ALA A 62 -5.64 14.43 -10.59
N ASN A 63 -5.77 14.58 -11.91
CA ASN A 63 -6.40 15.74 -12.55
C ASN A 63 -7.69 15.33 -13.27
N ARG A 64 -8.61 16.28 -13.50
CA ARG A 64 -9.88 16.08 -14.24
C ARG A 64 -10.76 14.93 -13.70
N PHE A 65 -10.72 14.72 -12.39
CA PHE A 65 -11.59 13.75 -11.71
C PHE A 65 -12.98 14.34 -11.46
N ASN A 66 -13.97 13.48 -11.27
CA ASN A 66 -15.28 13.91 -10.80
C ASN A 66 -15.21 14.14 -9.27
N PRO A 67 -15.49 15.37 -8.78
CA PRO A 67 -15.38 15.71 -7.35
C PRO A 67 -16.21 14.83 -6.42
N LYS A 68 -17.30 14.22 -6.92
CA LYS A 68 -18.13 13.28 -6.16
C LYS A 68 -17.34 12.06 -5.65
N TYR A 69 -16.30 11.64 -6.37
CA TYR A 69 -15.54 10.43 -6.06
C TYR A 69 -14.19 10.70 -5.41
N LYS A 70 -13.71 11.95 -5.40
CA LYS A 70 -12.45 12.35 -4.74
C LYS A 70 -12.75 13.35 -3.62
N VAL A 71 -13.29 12.83 -2.53
CA VAL A 71 -13.49 13.60 -1.29
C VAL A 71 -12.26 13.44 -0.42
N ASP A 72 -11.38 14.44 -0.43
CA ASP A 72 -10.11 14.40 0.31
C ASP A 72 -10.32 14.22 1.81
N GLY A 73 -9.43 13.43 2.44
CA GLY A 73 -9.53 13.02 3.83
C GLY A 73 -10.44 11.82 4.08
N THR A 74 -11.14 11.30 3.07
CA THR A 74 -11.97 10.09 3.22
C THR A 74 -11.08 8.88 3.54
N PRO A 75 -11.25 8.19 4.69
CA PRO A 75 -10.43 7.04 5.05
C PRO A 75 -10.65 5.86 4.09
N LEU A 76 -9.57 5.22 3.66
CA LEU A 76 -9.60 4.02 2.83
C LEU A 76 -9.53 2.78 3.72
N LYS A 77 -10.68 2.17 3.99
CA LYS A 77 -10.79 1.00 4.88
C LYS A 77 -10.92 -0.33 4.14
N GLU A 78 -11.37 -0.29 2.90
CA GLU A 78 -11.62 -1.43 2.03
C GLU A 78 -11.40 -1.03 0.56
N GLY A 79 -11.29 -2.02 -0.32
CA GLY A 79 -11.08 -1.78 -1.75
C GLY A 79 -10.69 -3.07 -2.49
N PHE A 80 -10.32 -2.90 -3.76
CA PHE A 80 -9.85 -3.99 -4.60
C PHE A 80 -8.34 -4.21 -4.44
N ILE A 81 -7.92 -5.46 -4.63
CA ILE A 81 -6.51 -5.83 -4.79
C ILE A 81 -6.27 -5.99 -6.29
N ALA A 82 -5.22 -5.33 -6.79
CA ALA A 82 -4.83 -5.40 -8.20
C ALA A 82 -3.34 -5.71 -8.30
N LEU A 83 -2.99 -6.51 -9.29
CA LEU A 83 -1.62 -6.76 -9.73
C LEU A 83 -1.47 -6.11 -11.09
N GLN A 84 -0.48 -5.24 -11.23
CA GLN A 84 -0.28 -4.43 -12.43
C GLN A 84 1.14 -4.60 -12.97
N SER A 85 1.24 -4.63 -14.30
CA SER A 85 2.46 -4.41 -15.07
C SER A 85 2.45 -3.00 -15.64
N GLU A 86 3.59 -2.31 -15.64
CA GLU A 86 3.77 -1.03 -16.35
C GLU A 86 5.01 -1.11 -17.25
N GLY A 87 4.79 -1.19 -18.56
CA GLY A 87 5.84 -1.13 -19.59
C GLY A 87 6.64 -2.42 -19.82
N GLN A 88 7.02 -3.15 -18.77
CA GLN A 88 7.82 -4.38 -18.86
C GLN A 88 7.03 -5.63 -18.44
N PRO A 89 7.30 -6.81 -19.03
CA PRO A 89 6.69 -8.06 -18.59
C PRO A 89 6.94 -8.35 -17.10
N VAL A 90 5.97 -8.96 -16.44
CA VAL A 90 6.08 -9.42 -15.06
C VAL A 90 5.28 -10.71 -14.90
N ASP A 91 5.87 -11.68 -14.22
CA ASP A 91 5.25 -12.96 -13.89
C ASP A 91 4.87 -13.01 -12.42
N PHE A 92 3.69 -13.56 -12.12
CA PHE A 92 3.21 -13.77 -10.76
C PHE A 92 2.92 -15.25 -10.52
N ARG A 93 3.25 -15.75 -9.34
CA ARG A 93 2.89 -17.10 -8.87
C ARG A 93 2.65 -17.10 -7.37
N ASN A 94 1.99 -18.14 -6.88
CA ASN A 94 1.70 -18.34 -5.45
C ASN A 94 0.98 -17.13 -4.82
N ILE A 95 -0.04 -16.62 -5.52
CA ILE A 95 -0.86 -15.51 -5.02
C ILE A 95 -1.86 -16.08 -4.02
N GLU A 96 -1.64 -15.77 -2.76
CA GLU A 96 -2.47 -16.24 -1.66
C GLU A 96 -3.08 -15.05 -0.89
N ILE A 97 -4.26 -15.26 -0.33
CA ILE A 97 -4.95 -14.26 0.48
C ILE A 97 -5.42 -14.89 1.79
N LYS A 98 -5.17 -14.18 2.89
CA LYS A 98 -5.65 -14.54 4.21
C LYS A 98 -6.47 -13.39 4.81
N VAL A 99 -7.74 -13.66 5.07
CA VAL A 99 -8.58 -12.72 5.82
C VAL A 99 -8.10 -12.69 7.26
N LEU A 100 -7.79 -11.48 7.75
CA LEU A 100 -7.33 -11.27 9.12
C LEU A 100 -8.52 -11.05 10.06
N PRO A 101 -8.44 -11.50 11.33
CA PRO A 101 -9.46 -11.20 12.31
C PRO A 101 -9.55 -9.68 12.55
N PRO A 102 -10.71 -9.16 12.93
CA PRO A 102 -10.85 -7.74 13.25
C PRO A 102 -9.88 -7.35 14.39
N PRO A 103 -9.29 -6.13 14.34
CA PRO A 103 -8.38 -5.68 15.36
C PRO A 103 -9.08 -5.71 16.73
N LYS A 104 -8.41 -6.29 17.74
CA LYS A 104 -8.95 -6.34 19.11
C LYS A 104 -9.17 -4.91 19.60
N LYS A 105 -10.37 -4.58 20.08
CA LYS A 105 -10.65 -3.28 20.72
C LYS A 105 -9.63 -3.08 21.85
N LYS A 106 -8.90 -1.96 21.81
CA LYS A 106 -8.09 -1.53 22.96
C LYS A 106 -9.06 -1.34 24.13
N ARG A 107 -8.83 -2.08 25.23
CA ARG A 107 -9.56 -1.91 26.50
C ARG A 107 -9.10 -0.62 27.16
#